data_AF-A0A2V0PNB3-F1
#
_entry.id   AF-A0A2V0PNB3-F1
#
_cell.length_a   1.000
_cell.length_b   1.000
_cell.length_c   1.000
_cell.angle_alpha   90.00
_cell.angle_beta   90.00
_cell.angle_gamma   90.00
#
_symmetry.space_group_name_H-M   'P 1'
#
loop_
_entity.id
_entity.type
_entity.pdbx_description
1 polymer ?
#
loop_
_entity_poly.entity_id
_entity_poly.type
_entity_poly.pdbx_seq_one_letter_code
_entity_poly.pdbx_strand_id
1 'polypeptide(L)'
;FGAKEDMQLYWPNLRPGGIMAGHDFVTAETVSRWTNGTQDWSLCADGTTHPGAVRGAAEEMAAEEGVQITVTGDGPPSFAFVKPC
;
A
#
# COMPACT_ATOMS: atom_id res chain seq x y z
N PHE A 1 3.53 1.03 -9.62
CA PHE A 1 3.63 1.47 -8.21
C PHE A 1 4.60 0.57 -7.48
N GLY A 2 5.68 1.11 -6.90
CA GLY A 2 6.71 0.28 -6.23
C GLY A 2 6.14 -0.63 -5.14
N ALA A 3 5.33 -0.07 -4.22
CA ALA A 3 4.70 -0.87 -3.16
C ALA A 3 3.76 -1.97 -3.70
N LYS A 4 3.00 -1.70 -4.78
CA LYS A 4 2.12 -2.70 -5.39
C LYS A 4 2.93 -3.82 -6.03
N GLU A 5 3.98 -3.46 -6.76
CA GLU A 5 4.86 -4.42 -7.42
C GLU A 5 5.55 -5.33 -6.39
N ASP A 6 6.03 -4.77 -5.27
CA ASP A 6 6.60 -5.54 -4.17
C ASP A 6 5.58 -6.54 -3.58
N MET A 7 4.34 -6.07 -3.35
CA MET A 7 3.24 -6.93 -2.87
C MET A 7 2.93 -8.05 -3.87
N GLN A 8 2.83 -7.73 -5.17
CA GLN A 8 2.55 -8.71 -6.24
C GLN A 8 3.66 -9.74 -6.38
N LEU A 9 4.93 -9.32 -6.31
CA LEU A 9 6.09 -10.21 -6.39
C LEU A 9 6.16 -11.15 -5.20
N TYR A 10 5.77 -10.70 -4.02
CA TYR A 10 5.78 -11.53 -2.81
C TYR A 10 4.53 -12.42 -2.67
N TRP A 11 3.39 -12.03 -3.24
CA TRP A 11 2.11 -12.72 -3.08
C TRP A 11 2.14 -14.23 -3.37
N PRO A 12 2.82 -14.74 -4.41
CA PRO A 12 2.93 -16.18 -4.66
C PRO A 12 3.63 -16.95 -3.53
N ASN A 13 4.57 -16.30 -2.83
CA ASN A 13 5.35 -16.89 -1.74
C ASN A 13 4.59 -16.88 -0.40
N LEU A 14 3.60 -16.01 -0.26
CA LEU A 14 2.75 -15.98 0.92
C LEU A 14 1.90 -17.26 0.96
N ARG A 15 1.95 -17.95 2.11
CA ARG A 15 1.16 -19.18 2.31
C ARG A 15 -0.34 -18.85 2.37
N PRO A 16 -1.22 -19.78 1.97
CA PRO A 16 -2.65 -19.66 2.23
C PRO A 16 -2.90 -19.45 3.74
N GLY A 17 -3.81 -18.52 4.08
CA GLY A 17 -4.02 -18.04 5.46
C GLY A 17 -2.95 -17.08 6.00
N GLY A 18 -1.89 -16.80 5.22
CA GLY A 18 -0.86 -15.83 5.57
C GLY A 18 -1.36 -14.39 5.49
N ILE A 19 -0.72 -13.50 6.27
CA ILE A 19 -1.05 -12.08 6.33
C ILE A 19 0.02 -11.30 5.56
N MET A 20 -0.41 -10.46 4.63
CA MET A 20 0.41 -9.38 4.08
C MET A 20 0.01 -8.08 4.77
N ALA A 21 1.00 -7.36 5.31
CA ALA A 21 0.77 -6.12 6.05
C ALA A 21 1.85 -5.09 5.71
N GLY A 22 1.52 -3.82 5.88
CA GLY A 22 2.44 -2.70 5.68
C GLY A 22 2.05 -1.48 6.49
N HIS A 23 2.99 -0.54 6.61
CA HIS A 23 2.80 0.74 7.29
C HIS A 23 2.44 1.85 6.29
N ASP A 24 2.18 3.04 6.80
CA ASP A 24 1.92 4.27 6.02
C ASP A 24 0.81 4.13 4.98
N PHE A 25 -0.35 3.58 5.36
CA PHE A 25 -1.56 3.49 4.54
C PHE A 25 -2.18 4.88 4.26
N VAL A 26 -1.48 5.70 3.48
CA VAL A 26 -1.81 7.10 3.20
C VAL A 26 -1.63 7.44 1.72
N THR A 27 -2.23 8.56 1.31
CA THR A 27 -2.10 9.13 -0.04
C THR A 27 -0.93 10.10 -0.12
N ALA A 28 -0.46 10.41 -1.33
CA ALA A 28 0.58 11.43 -1.54
C ALA A 28 0.16 12.81 -1.01
N GLU A 29 -1.14 13.15 -1.12
CA GLU A 29 -1.69 14.39 -0.56
C GLU A 29 -1.54 14.43 0.97
N THR A 30 -1.82 13.31 1.64
CA THR A 30 -1.71 13.21 3.12
C THR A 30 -0.28 13.46 3.56
N VAL A 31 0.67 12.82 2.87
CA VAL A 31 2.11 12.98 3.14
C VAL A 31 2.57 14.41 2.88
N SER A 32 2.16 15.00 1.76
CA SER A 32 2.48 16.38 1.44
C SER A 32 2.01 17.34 2.55
N ARG A 33 0.81 17.14 3.10
CA ARG A 33 0.31 17.91 4.25
C ARG A 33 1.15 17.69 5.51
N TRP A 34 1.50 16.45 5.84
CA TRP A 34 2.28 16.12 7.05
C TRP A 34 3.72 16.64 7.01
N THR A 35 4.28 16.73 5.80
CA THR A 35 5.68 17.10 5.57
C THR A 35 5.85 18.52 5.06
N ASN A 36 4.76 19.31 5.02
CA ASN A 36 4.73 20.67 4.46
C ASN A 36 5.33 20.74 3.04
N GLY A 37 4.98 19.76 2.20
CA GLY A 37 5.41 19.67 0.81
C GLY A 37 6.87 19.24 0.60
N THR A 38 7.60 18.85 1.65
CA THR A 38 9.00 18.42 1.52
C THR A 38 9.16 17.01 0.95
N GLN A 39 8.08 16.21 0.91
CA GLN A 39 8.08 14.89 0.32
C GLN A 39 6.98 14.75 -0.73
N ASP A 40 7.33 14.14 -1.87
CA ASP A 40 6.40 13.78 -2.93
C ASP A 40 6.35 12.25 -3.08
N TRP A 41 5.37 11.63 -2.43
CA TRP A 41 5.13 10.18 -2.51
C TRP A 41 4.29 9.78 -3.72
N SER A 42 3.96 10.73 -4.61
CA SER A 42 3.38 10.37 -5.89
C SER A 42 4.43 9.87 -6.89
N LEU A 43 5.70 10.24 -6.71
CA LEU A 43 6.77 9.85 -7.61
C LEU A 43 7.24 8.41 -7.37
N CYS A 44 7.19 7.58 -8.40
CA CYS A 44 7.75 6.23 -8.38
C CYS A 44 9.21 6.21 -8.89
N ALA A 45 9.95 5.15 -8.56
CA ALA A 45 11.36 5.01 -8.93
C ALA A 45 11.61 4.96 -10.45
N ASP A 46 10.60 4.56 -11.22
CA ASP A 46 10.61 4.54 -12.69
C ASP A 46 10.26 5.91 -13.32
N GLY A 47 10.04 6.95 -12.52
CA GLY A 47 9.67 8.28 -12.96
C GLY A 47 8.17 8.48 -13.23
N THR A 48 7.34 7.46 -13.03
CA THR A 48 5.87 7.59 -13.13
C THR A 48 5.28 8.30 -11.91
N THR A 49 4.06 8.84 -12.07
CA THR A 49 3.37 9.59 -11.01
C THR A 49 2.05 8.93 -10.64
N HIS A 50 1.87 8.68 -9.34
CA HIS A 50 0.78 7.91 -8.77
C HIS A 50 0.32 8.52 -7.43
N PRO A 51 -0.71 9.40 -7.42
CA PRO A 51 -1.11 10.13 -6.22
C PRO A 51 -1.66 9.25 -5.09
N GLY A 52 -2.06 8.02 -5.40
CA GLY A 52 -2.55 7.05 -4.43
C GLY A 52 -1.50 6.59 -3.40
N ALA A 53 -0.20 6.74 -3.72
CA ALA A 53 0.91 6.27 -2.88
C ALA A 53 0.67 4.83 -2.34
N VAL A 54 1.00 4.55 -1.08
CA VAL A 54 0.85 3.22 -0.45
C VAL A 54 -0.63 2.82 -0.36
N ARG A 55 -1.52 3.76 -0.03
CA ARG A 55 -2.96 3.48 0.06
C ARG A 55 -3.53 2.95 -1.25
N GLY A 56 -3.28 3.66 -2.35
CA GLY A 56 -3.74 3.25 -3.68
C GLY A 56 -3.14 1.91 -4.11
N ALA A 57 -1.84 1.71 -3.83
CA ALA A 57 -1.18 0.44 -4.12
C ALA A 57 -1.83 -0.75 -3.39
N ALA A 58 -2.14 -0.60 -2.10
CA ALA A 58 -2.79 -1.63 -1.31
C ALA A 58 -4.25 -1.86 -1.75
N GLU A 59 -5.03 -0.80 -1.97
CA GLU A 59 -6.41 -0.87 -2.46
C GLU A 59 -6.51 -1.59 -3.81
N GLU A 60 -5.61 -1.28 -4.75
CA GLU A 60 -5.56 -1.96 -6.06
C GLU A 60 -5.17 -3.43 -5.93
N MET A 61 -4.15 -3.75 -5.12
CA MET A 61 -3.73 -5.13 -4.87
C MET A 61 -4.87 -5.96 -4.28
N ALA A 62 -5.58 -5.41 -3.29
CA ALA A 62 -6.70 -6.09 -2.67
C ALA A 62 -7.87 -6.30 -3.65
N ALA A 63 -8.14 -5.33 -4.52
CA ALA A 63 -9.15 -5.47 -5.56
C ALA A 63 -8.77 -6.54 -6.61
N GLU A 64 -7.50 -6.60 -7.02
CA GLU A 64 -6.99 -7.59 -7.99
C GLU A 64 -7.06 -9.01 -7.43
N GLU A 65 -6.69 -9.22 -6.17
CA GLU A 65 -6.71 -10.53 -5.51
C GLU A 65 -8.06 -10.89 -4.88
N GLY A 66 -9.05 -10.00 -4.96
CA GLY A 66 -10.39 -10.21 -4.40
C GLY A 66 -10.40 -10.35 -2.87
N VAL A 67 -9.50 -9.67 -2.17
CA VAL A 67 -9.36 -9.72 -0.70
C VAL A 67 -9.82 -8.43 -0.04
N GLN A 68 -10.13 -8.50 1.26
CA GLN A 68 -10.51 -7.33 2.05
C GLN A 68 -9.28 -6.75 2.78
N ILE A 69 -9.22 -5.41 2.87
CA ILE A 69 -8.22 -4.69 3.66
C ILE A 69 -8.77 -4.40 5.05
N THR A 70 -7.94 -4.66 6.06
CA THR A 70 -8.10 -4.13 7.42
C THR A 70 -7.12 -2.97 7.62
N VAL A 71 -7.60 -1.86 8.18
CA VAL A 71 -6.78 -0.67 8.47
C VAL A 71 -6.76 -0.42 9.97
N THR A 72 -5.59 -0.10 10.52
CA THR A 72 -5.41 0.26 11.93
C THR A 72 -5.37 1.78 12.12
N GLY A 73 -5.77 2.23 13.32
CA GLY A 73 -5.86 3.65 13.68
C GLY A 73 -4.71 4.17 14.53
N ASP A 74 -3.52 3.58 14.43
CA ASP A 74 -2.30 3.99 15.13
C ASP A 74 -1.48 4.95 14.27
N GLY A 75 -0.94 6.03 14.85
CA GLY A 75 0.01 6.95 14.19
C GLY A 75 -0.31 7.23 12.70
N PRO A 76 0.66 7.02 11.78
CA PRO A 76 0.38 6.71 10.39
C PRO A 76 -0.30 5.33 10.29
N PRO A 77 -1.52 5.25 9.71
CA PRO A 77 -2.29 4.01 9.70
C PRO A 77 -1.54 2.87 9.01
N SER A 78 -1.70 1.64 9.49
CA SER A 78 -1.19 0.43 8.83
C SER A 78 -2.31 -0.32 8.14
N PHE A 79 -1.96 -1.22 7.21
CA PHE A 79 -2.91 -2.07 6.50
C PHE A 79 -2.53 -3.55 6.59
N ALA A 80 -3.52 -4.42 6.46
CA ALA A 80 -3.32 -5.85 6.30
C ALA A 80 -4.43 -6.49 5.46
N PHE A 81 -4.08 -7.52 4.69
CA PHE A 81 -5.03 -8.44 4.05
C PHE A 81 -4.55 -9.88 4.17
N VAL A 82 -5.51 -10.81 4.23
CA VAL A 82 -5.28 -12.25 4.45
C VAL A 82 -5.39 -12.98 3.12
N LYS A 83 -4.39 -13.81 2.79
CA LYS A 83 -4.45 -14.67 1.61
C LYS A 83 -5.48 -15.78 1.80
N PRO A 84 -6.42 -15.99 0.86
CA PRO A 84 -7.37 -17.08 0.95
C PRO A 84 -6.71 -18.46 1.09
N CYS A 85 -7.40 -19.38 1.77
CA CYS A 85 -7.00 -20.77 1.94
C CYS A 85 -7.15 -21.59 0.65
#